data_AF-A0A1F3B6K1-F1
#
_entry.id   AF-A0A1F3B6K1-F1
#
_cell.length_a   1.000
_cell.length_b   1.000
_cell.length_c   1.000
_cell.angle_alpha   90.00
_cell.angle_beta   90.00
_cell.angle_gamma   90.00
#
_symmetry.space_group_name_H-M   'P 1'
#
loop_
_entity.id
_entity.type
_entity.pdbx_description
1 polymer ?
#
loop_
_entity_poly.entity_id
_entity_poly.type
_entity_poly.pdbx_seq_one_letter_code
_entity_poly.pdbx_strand_id
1 'polypeptide(L)' 'MTEDDLLRAAETLGLPLTRVRIGDLLSEVERIRDAARRLRELPLDLEASPFAPDADERR' A
#
# COMPACT_ATOMS: atom_id res chain seq x y z
N MET A 1 -17.31 4.11 1.71
CA MET A 1 -16.91 5.18 2.64
C MET A 1 -16.52 6.36 1.78
N THR A 2 -17.31 7.44 1.85
CA THR A 2 -17.11 8.67 1.10
C THR A 2 -16.28 9.68 1.90
N GLU A 3 -15.86 10.77 1.26
CA GLU A 3 -15.23 11.90 1.95
C GLU A 3 -16.15 12.48 3.04
N ASP A 4 -17.45 12.56 2.78
CA ASP A 4 -18.44 13.04 3.76
C ASP A 4 -18.60 12.09 4.96
N ASP A 5 -18.45 10.77 4.75
CA ASP A 5 -18.42 9.81 5.85
C ASP A 5 -17.20 10.03 6.75
N LEU A 6 -16.05 10.35 6.15
CA LEU A 6 -14.80 10.60 6.88
C LEU A 6 -14.82 11.93 7.63
N LEU A 7 -15.42 12.98 7.06
CA LEU A 7 -15.65 14.25 7.74
C LEU A 7 -16.51 14.06 9.00
N ARG A 8 -17.64 13.35 8.87
CA ARG A 8 -18.52 13.05 10.00
C ARG A 8 -17.82 12.22 11.09
N ALA A 9 -16.99 11.27 10.68
CA ALA A 9 -16.18 10.50 11.62
C ALA A 9 -15.12 11.37 12.32
N ALA A 10 -14.45 12.26 11.59
CA ALA A 10 -13.47 13.18 12.17
C ALA A 10 -14.11 14.12 13.20
N GLU A 11 -15.28 14.66 12.89
CA GLU A 11 -16.08 15.48 13.83
C GLU A 11 -16.46 14.69 15.08
N THR A 12 -16.95 13.45 14.91
CA THR A 12 -17.33 12.57 16.02
C THR A 12 -16.14 12.26 16.94
N LEU A 13 -14.95 12.14 16.37
CA LEU A 13 -13.71 11.83 17.09
C LEU A 13 -12.96 13.09 17.57
N GLY A 14 -13.48 14.28 17.31
CA GLY A 14 -12.83 15.55 17.67
C GLY A 14 -11.49 15.79 16.95
N LEU A 15 -11.30 15.17 15.78
CA LEU A 15 -10.08 15.32 14.99
C LEU A 15 -10.13 16.61 14.16
N PRO A 16 -9.06 17.42 14.13
CA PRO A 16 -9.02 18.66 13.37
C PRO A 16 -8.73 18.40 11.88
N LEU A 17 -9.57 17.59 11.23
CA LEU A 17 -9.42 17.25 9.82
C LEU A 17 -10.36 18.10 8.97
N THR A 18 -9.79 18.79 7.99
CA THR A 18 -10.55 19.53 6.98
C THR A 18 -10.81 18.66 5.76
N ARG A 19 -11.78 19.07 4.93
CA ARG A 19 -12.08 18.42 3.65
C ARG A 19 -10.82 18.28 2.78
N VAL A 20 -10.04 19.35 2.64
CA VAL A 20 -8.76 19.35 1.91
C VAL A 20 -7.81 18.27 2.46
N ARG A 21 -7.65 18.22 3.80
CA ARG A 21 -6.74 17.25 4.42
C ARG A 21 -7.22 15.80 4.23
N ILE A 22 -8.53 15.56 4.25
CA ILE A 22 -9.10 14.24 3.97
C ILE A 22 -8.87 13.85 2.52
N GLY A 23 -9.08 14.78 1.57
CA GLY A 23 -8.76 14.55 0.16
C GLY A 23 -7.29 14.20 -0.07
N ASP A 24 -6.37 14.89 0.58
CA ASP A 24 -4.93 14.59 0.53
C ASP A 24 -4.63 13.18 1.05
N LEU A 25 -5.21 12.80 2.20
CA LEU A 25 -5.02 11.48 2.81
C LEU A 25 -5.59 10.36 1.94
N LEU A 26 -6.76 10.58 1.32
CA LEU A 26 -7.34 9.62 0.38
C LEU A 26 -6.44 9.41 -0.83
N SER A 27 -5.90 10.49 -1.39
CA SER A 27 -4.96 10.44 -2.52
C SER A 27 -3.67 9.70 -2.16
N GLU A 28 -3.17 9.88 -0.93
CA GLU A 28 -2.01 9.15 -0.43
C GLU A 28 -2.28 7.65 -0.26
N VAL A 29 -3.45 7.29 0.28
CA VAL A 29 -3.87 5.88 0.41
C VAL A 29 -3.98 5.21 -0.96
N GLU A 30 -4.52 5.89 -1.96
CA GLU A 30 -4.59 5.36 -3.34
C GLU A 30 -3.20 5.11 -3.93
N ARG A 31 -2.27 6.05 -3.78
CA ARG A 31 -0.88 5.87 -4.23
C ARG A 31 -0.21 4.68 -3.55
N ILE A 32 -0.42 4.49 -2.25
CA ILE A 32 0.12 3.34 -1.50
C ILE A 32 -0.50 2.03 -2.00
N ARG A 33 -1.82 1.99 -2.24
CA ARG A 33 -2.49 0.81 -2.79
C ARG A 33 -1.97 0.44 -4.17
N ASP A 34 -1.75 1.42 -5.03
CA ASP A 34 -1.18 1.20 -6.36
C ASP A 34 0.27 0.69 -6.29
N ALA A 35 1.09 1.26 -5.41
CA ALA A 35 2.44 0.77 -5.17
C ALA A 35 2.43 -0.70 -4.67
N ALA A 36 1.56 -1.02 -3.71
CA ALA A 36 1.41 -2.38 -3.20
C ALA A 36 0.91 -3.37 -4.27
N ARG A 37 0.03 -2.91 -5.18
CA ARG A 37 -0.41 -3.72 -6.33
C ARG A 37 0.74 -4.00 -7.29
N ARG A 38 1.52 -2.98 -7.65
CA ARG A 38 2.71 -3.14 -8.51
C ARG A 38 3.73 -4.10 -7.91
N LEU A 39 3.95 -4.04 -6.59
CA LEU A 39 4.84 -4.99 -5.91
C LEU A 39 4.36 -6.44 -6.00
N ARG A 40 3.05 -6.69 -5.95
CA ARG A 40 2.49 -8.04 -6.15
C ARG A 40 2.59 -8.54 -7.59
N GLU A 41 2.61 -7.63 -8.55
CA GLU A 41 2.75 -7.94 -9.98
C GLU A 41 4.20 -8.13 -10.41
N LEU A 42 5.18 -7.80 -9.55
CA LEU A 42 6.58 -8.09 -9.85
C LEU A 42 6.78 -9.61 -9.91
N PRO A 43 7.33 -10.15 -11.02
CA PRO A 43 7.72 -11.55 -11.06
C PRO A 43 8.79 -11.78 -9.99
N LEU A 44 8.44 -12.55 -8.97
CA LEU A 44 9.42 -13.12 -8.05
C LEU A 44 10.16 -14.21 -8.84
N ASP A 45 11.22 -13.81 -9.54
CA ASP A 45 12.15 -14.78 -10.12
C ASP A 45 12.98 -15.39 -8.99
N LEU A 46 12.42 -16.43 -8.37
CA LEU A 46 13.07 -17.19 -7.29
C LEU A 46 14.25 -18.01 -7.81
N GLU A 47 14.35 -18.23 -9.12
CA GLU A 47 15.47 -18.97 -9.74
C GLU A 47 16.67 -18.06 -10.06
N ALA A 48 16.45 -16.75 -10.22
CA ALA A 48 17.52 -15.76 -10.33
C ALA A 48 17.99 -15.22 -8.95
N SER A 49 17.49 -15.79 -7.84
CA SER A 49 17.91 -15.38 -6.51
C SER A 49 19.39 -15.70 -6.30
N PRO A 50 20.26 -14.71 -6.01
CA PRO A 50 21.67 -14.96 -5.64
C PRO A 50 21.81 -15.71 -4.31
N PHE A 51 20.68 -16.04 -3.65
CA PHE A 51 20.59 -16.85 -2.45
C PHE A 51 19.86 -18.18 -2.69
N ALA A 52 19.53 -18.53 -3.94
CA ALA A 52 19.09 -19.88 -4.24
C ALA A 52 20.24 -20.82 -3.87
N PRO A 53 20.00 -21.88 -3.07
CA PRO A 53 21.04 -22.85 -2.80
C PRO A 53 21.47 -23.44 -4.15
N ASP A 54 22.74 -23.24 -4.52
CA ASP A 54 23.30 -23.82 -5.73
C ASP A 54 22.92 -25.29 -5.77
N ALA A 55 22.19 -25.72 -6.80
CA ALA A 55 21.73 -27.10 -6.96
C ALA A 55 22.91 -28.08 -7.23
N ASP A 56 24.15 -27.66 -6.98
CA ASP A 56 25.40 -28.30 -7.37
C ASP A 56 26.10 -29.02 -6.20
N GLU A 57 25.33 -29.56 -5.25
CA GLU A 57 25.83 -30.47 -4.20
C GLU A 57 25.19 -31.87 -4.27
N ARG A 58 24.82 -32.34 -5.47
CA ARG A 58 24.41 -33.73 -5.68
C ARG A 58 25.18 -34.41 -6.81
N ARG A 59 26.47 -34.67 -6.58
CA ARG A 59 27.22 -35.72 -7.29
C ARG A 59 28.07 -36.53 -6.33
#